data_AF-A0A6G1WQQ6-F1
#
_entry.id   AF-A0A6G1WQQ6-F1
#
_cell.length_a   1.000
_cell.length_b   1.000
_cell.length_c   1.000
_cell.angle_alpha   90.00
_cell.angle_beta   90.00
_cell.angle_gamma   90.00
#
_symmetry.space_group_name_H-M   'P 1'
#
loop_
_entity.id
_entity.type
_entity.pdbx_description
1 polymer ?
#
loop_
_entity_poly.entity_id
_entity_poly.type
_entity_poly.pdbx_seq_one_letter_code
_entity_poly.pdbx_strand_id
1 'polypeptide(L)'
;MATSSFKAALARVLVHEGGYVNHPRDPGGATNQGIIQRTYDAYRRSKKLAPRSVQKLTAPERDAIYRRQYWDAIKGDKLPVGVDYVVFDGAVNSGPKQSIKWLQRALGSAYRGQIDGVIGLATFAALEAVEDHDALIDRICDRRMVYLRALDMWSYFAGGWTRRVQNVRAAGKAMADERKDEVAAVHIAGAETKARIEDARKAPSKAPADAATGGGIGAGGIAGTLQSLQEQLTPLSVAGDWITTTVVVLALTGGVLAIGGIGYRYWAKREEAGLADALDAVPA
;
A
#
# COMPACT_ATOMS: atom_id res chain seq x y z
N MET A 1 -17.33 -13.71 -26.03
CA MET A 1 -16.59 -12.60 -25.37
C MET A 1 -17.43 -12.12 -24.22
N ALA A 2 -16.92 -12.10 -22.99
CA ALA A 2 -17.67 -11.62 -21.84
C ALA A 2 -18.11 -10.17 -22.08
N THR A 3 -19.38 -9.86 -21.82
CA THR A 3 -19.88 -8.48 -21.87
C THR A 3 -19.15 -7.67 -20.82
N SER A 4 -18.39 -6.66 -21.25
CA SER A 4 -17.63 -5.76 -20.37
C SER A 4 -18.46 -5.27 -19.17
N SER A 5 -18.01 -5.56 -17.94
CA SER A 5 -18.66 -5.07 -16.71
C SER A 5 -18.35 -3.60 -16.39
N PHE A 6 -17.50 -2.94 -17.20
CA PHE A 6 -16.98 -1.58 -16.97
C PHE A 6 -18.02 -0.56 -16.51
N LYS A 7 -19.21 -0.50 -17.14
CA LYS A 7 -20.23 0.49 -16.75
C LYS A 7 -20.73 0.26 -15.32
N ALA A 8 -20.93 -1.01 -14.95
CA ALA A 8 -21.39 -1.38 -13.61
C ALA A 8 -20.29 -1.14 -12.55
N ALA A 9 -19.03 -1.41 -12.91
CA ALA A 9 -17.87 -1.11 -12.07
C ALA A 9 -17.66 0.40 -11.90
N LEU A 10 -17.72 1.16 -12.99
CA LEU A 10 -17.56 2.61 -12.99
C LEU A 10 -18.63 3.32 -12.16
N ALA A 11 -19.89 2.89 -12.28
CA ALA A 11 -20.98 3.45 -11.47
C ALA A 11 -20.68 3.34 -9.98
N ARG A 12 -20.12 2.20 -9.53
CA ARG A 12 -19.72 1.98 -8.12
C ARG A 12 -18.53 2.83 -7.72
N VAL A 13 -17.47 2.85 -8.53
CA VAL A 13 -16.27 3.65 -8.24
C VAL A 13 -16.59 5.13 -8.12
N LEU A 14 -17.43 5.67 -9.01
CA LEU A 14 -17.77 7.10 -9.02
C LEU A 14 -18.52 7.55 -7.76
N VAL A 15 -19.13 6.65 -6.99
CA VAL A 15 -19.74 6.99 -5.71
C VAL A 15 -18.68 7.42 -4.68
N HIS A 16 -17.44 6.97 -4.83
CA HIS A 16 -16.30 7.40 -4.00
C HIS A 16 -15.60 8.65 -4.54
N GLU A 17 -15.91 9.05 -5.77
CA GLU A 17 -15.25 10.18 -6.43
C GLU A 17 -16.16 11.41 -6.29
N GLY A 18 -15.68 12.41 -5.55
CA GLY A 18 -16.46 13.61 -5.24
C GLY A 18 -16.83 14.48 -6.46
N GLY A 19 -17.47 15.61 -6.19
CA GLY A 19 -17.83 16.60 -7.21
C GLY A 19 -16.67 17.50 -7.66
N TYR A 20 -17.03 18.64 -8.25
CA TYR A 20 -16.05 19.67 -8.60
C TYR A 20 -15.46 20.34 -7.35
N VAL A 21 -14.15 20.39 -7.25
CA VAL A 21 -13.39 21.10 -6.22
C VAL A 21 -12.26 21.88 -6.90
N ASN A 22 -12.08 23.14 -6.51
CA ASN A 22 -10.96 23.95 -6.96
C ASN A 22 -10.50 24.83 -5.80
N HIS A 23 -9.43 24.42 -5.12
CA HIS A 23 -8.89 25.16 -3.98
C HIS A 23 -7.65 25.97 -4.41
N PRO A 24 -7.55 27.28 -4.11
CA PRO A 24 -6.46 28.14 -4.60
C PRO A 24 -5.04 27.71 -4.20
N ARG A 25 -4.91 26.90 -3.15
CA ARG A 25 -3.62 26.37 -2.66
C ARG A 25 -3.39 24.90 -3.02
N ASP A 26 -4.30 24.27 -3.76
CA ASP A 26 -4.15 22.86 -4.15
C ASP A 26 -3.27 22.74 -5.41
N PRO A 27 -2.08 22.11 -5.33
CA PRO A 27 -1.22 21.89 -6.48
C PRO A 27 -1.86 20.99 -7.55
N GLY A 28 -2.86 20.17 -7.18
CA GLY A 28 -3.66 19.37 -8.11
C GLY A 28 -4.62 20.21 -8.97
N GLY A 29 -4.94 21.43 -8.51
CA GLY A 29 -5.83 22.37 -9.16
C GLY A 29 -7.27 21.90 -9.27
N ALA A 30 -8.03 22.53 -10.16
CA ALA A 30 -9.42 22.17 -10.41
C ALA A 30 -9.57 20.67 -10.73
N THR A 31 -10.45 20.01 -9.98
CA THR A 31 -10.75 18.57 -10.06
C THR A 31 -12.24 18.37 -10.15
N ASN A 32 -12.71 17.45 -11.00
CA ASN A 32 -14.13 17.07 -11.07
C ASN A 32 -14.22 15.54 -11.23
N GLN A 33 -14.96 14.86 -10.35
CA GLN A 33 -15.16 13.41 -10.42
C GLN A 33 -13.84 12.63 -10.50
N GLY A 34 -12.86 13.06 -9.69
CA GLY A 34 -11.51 12.47 -9.63
C GLY A 34 -10.59 12.82 -10.80
N ILE A 35 -11.03 13.65 -11.76
CA ILE A 35 -10.24 14.06 -12.92
C ILE A 35 -9.77 15.51 -12.71
N ILE A 36 -8.45 15.69 -12.67
CA ILE A 36 -7.81 17.02 -12.60
C ILE A 36 -7.78 17.69 -13.97
N GLN A 37 -7.70 19.03 -13.99
CA GLN A 37 -7.64 19.85 -15.21
C GLN A 37 -6.56 19.37 -16.20
N ARG A 38 -5.33 19.11 -15.71
CA ARG A 38 -4.22 18.64 -16.55
C ARG A 38 -4.55 17.33 -17.28
N THR A 39 -5.20 16.40 -16.60
CA THR A 39 -5.62 15.12 -17.18
C THR A 39 -6.69 15.32 -18.25
N TYR A 40 -7.64 16.21 -17.98
CA TYR A 40 -8.69 16.54 -18.93
C TYR A 40 -8.15 17.23 -20.18
N ASP A 41 -7.21 18.16 -20.04
CA ASP A 41 -6.54 18.83 -21.16
C ASP A 41 -5.75 17.83 -22.01
N ALA A 42 -5.04 16.89 -21.39
CA ALA A 42 -4.33 15.83 -22.12
C ALA A 42 -5.31 14.94 -22.91
N TYR A 43 -6.45 14.58 -22.32
CA TYR A 43 -7.51 13.85 -23.02
C TYR A 43 -8.04 14.63 -24.23
N ARG A 44 -8.43 15.89 -24.04
CA ARG A 44 -8.97 16.74 -25.12
C ARG A 44 -7.97 16.95 -26.24
N ARG A 45 -6.70 17.19 -25.90
CA ARG A 45 -5.59 17.25 -26.88
C ARG A 45 -5.47 15.97 -27.69
N SER A 46 -5.54 14.80 -27.04
CA SER A 46 -5.51 13.50 -27.74
C SER A 46 -6.69 13.29 -28.70
N LYS A 47 -7.80 14.01 -28.49
CA LYS A 47 -8.99 14.04 -29.35
C LYS A 47 -9.00 15.21 -30.33
N LYS A 48 -7.93 16.01 -30.40
CA LYS A 48 -7.83 17.24 -31.20
C LYS A 48 -8.94 18.27 -30.88
N LEU A 49 -9.37 18.33 -29.62
CA LEU A 49 -10.36 19.28 -29.12
C LEU A 49 -9.66 20.43 -28.37
N ALA A 50 -10.21 21.65 -28.48
CA ALA A 50 -9.73 22.82 -27.74
C ALA A 50 -9.81 22.58 -26.22
N PRO A 51 -8.88 23.09 -25.39
CA PRO A 51 -8.94 22.98 -23.94
C PRO A 51 -10.26 23.47 -23.36
N ARG A 52 -10.67 22.90 -22.22
CA ARG A 52 -11.92 23.27 -21.54
C ARG A 52 -11.76 23.05 -20.04
N SER A 53 -12.38 23.91 -19.24
CA SER A 53 -12.44 23.69 -17.79
C SER A 53 -13.02 22.31 -17.47
N VAL A 54 -12.38 21.58 -16.56
CA VAL A 54 -12.82 20.27 -16.07
C VAL A 54 -14.14 20.34 -15.32
N GLN A 55 -14.56 21.54 -14.89
CA GLN A 55 -15.92 21.77 -14.39
C GLN A 55 -16.99 21.44 -15.45
N LYS A 56 -16.67 21.58 -16.74
CA LYS A 56 -17.55 21.26 -17.87
C LYS A 56 -17.31 19.86 -18.44
N LEU A 57 -16.66 18.97 -17.67
CA LEU A 57 -16.46 17.57 -18.03
C LEU A 57 -17.81 16.88 -18.23
N THR A 58 -17.99 16.18 -19.36
CA THR A 58 -19.21 15.42 -19.62
C THR A 58 -19.05 13.97 -19.18
N ALA A 59 -20.16 13.28 -18.87
CA ALA A 59 -20.13 11.87 -18.52
C ALA A 59 -19.44 10.99 -19.60
N PRO A 60 -19.69 11.15 -20.91
CA PRO A 60 -18.96 10.37 -21.92
C PRO A 60 -17.45 10.62 -21.93
N GLU A 61 -17.00 11.86 -21.72
CA GLU A 61 -15.56 12.16 -21.65
C GLU A 61 -14.93 11.59 -20.39
N ARG A 62 -15.60 11.73 -19.23
CA ARG A 62 -15.20 11.11 -17.97
C ARG A 62 -15.05 9.60 -18.14
N ASP A 63 -16.06 8.92 -18.66
CA ASP A 63 -16.08 7.47 -18.82
C ASP A 63 -14.96 7.00 -19.76
N ALA A 64 -14.70 7.75 -20.84
CA ALA A 64 -13.59 7.48 -21.74
C ALA A 64 -12.21 7.64 -21.07
N ILE A 65 -12.07 8.65 -20.20
CA ILE A 65 -10.84 8.84 -19.39
C ILE A 65 -10.66 7.68 -18.42
N TYR A 66 -11.71 7.31 -17.68
CA TYR A 66 -11.66 6.20 -16.72
C TYR A 66 -11.35 4.87 -17.39
N ARG A 67 -11.99 4.61 -18.53
CA ARG A 67 -11.74 3.41 -19.34
C ARG A 67 -10.27 3.35 -19.72
N ARG A 68 -9.75 4.40 -20.37
CA ARG A 68 -8.38 4.39 -20.87
C ARG A 68 -7.32 4.33 -19.78
N GLN A 69 -7.47 5.13 -18.71
CA GLN A 69 -6.41 5.31 -17.72
C GLN A 69 -6.38 4.23 -16.65
N TYR A 70 -7.52 3.60 -16.37
CA TYR A 70 -7.63 2.64 -15.28
C TYR A 70 -8.11 1.29 -15.79
N TRP A 71 -9.26 1.21 -16.47
CA TRP A 71 -9.84 -0.07 -16.91
C TRP A 71 -8.97 -0.82 -17.91
N ASP A 72 -8.57 -0.15 -18.99
CA ASP A 72 -7.75 -0.74 -20.05
C ASP A 72 -6.32 -1.01 -19.53
N ALA A 73 -5.82 -0.17 -18.62
CA ALA A 73 -4.52 -0.35 -17.98
C ALA A 73 -4.44 -1.64 -17.14
N ILE A 74 -5.56 -2.07 -16.55
CA ILE A 74 -5.69 -3.35 -15.86
C ILE A 74 -6.27 -4.47 -16.74
N LYS A 75 -6.40 -4.24 -18.06
CA LYS A 75 -7.04 -5.18 -18.99
C LYS A 75 -8.41 -5.68 -18.46
N GLY A 76 -9.22 -4.79 -17.90
CA GLY A 76 -10.43 -5.15 -17.14
C GLY A 76 -11.43 -6.00 -17.91
N ASP A 77 -11.55 -5.81 -19.22
CA ASP A 77 -12.41 -6.63 -20.09
C ASP A 77 -11.98 -8.12 -20.17
N LYS A 78 -10.78 -8.46 -19.69
CA LYS A 78 -10.21 -9.82 -19.68
C LYS A 78 -10.11 -10.43 -18.28
N LEU A 79 -10.51 -9.69 -17.24
CA LEU A 79 -10.52 -10.20 -15.88
C LEU A 79 -11.89 -10.83 -15.58
N PRO A 80 -11.97 -11.82 -14.67
CA PRO A 80 -13.25 -12.35 -14.20
C PRO A 80 -14.10 -11.25 -13.58
N VAL A 81 -15.42 -11.33 -13.76
CA VAL A 81 -16.37 -10.39 -13.16
C VAL A 81 -16.23 -10.43 -11.64
N GLY A 82 -16.24 -9.26 -10.99
CA GLY A 82 -15.99 -9.11 -9.56
C GLY A 82 -14.51 -8.89 -9.25
N VAL A 83 -13.62 -9.73 -9.81
CA VAL A 83 -12.16 -9.49 -9.75
C VAL A 83 -11.80 -8.21 -10.52
N ASP A 84 -12.39 -8.04 -11.70
CA ASP A 84 -12.26 -6.83 -12.53
C ASP A 84 -12.60 -5.54 -11.77
N TYR A 85 -13.69 -5.54 -11.01
CA TYR A 85 -14.16 -4.42 -10.22
C TYR A 85 -13.24 -4.13 -9.04
N VAL A 86 -12.82 -5.15 -8.28
CA VAL A 86 -11.94 -4.95 -7.11
C VAL A 86 -10.58 -4.40 -7.55
N VAL A 87 -10.04 -4.90 -8.66
CA VAL A 87 -8.79 -4.40 -9.25
C VAL A 87 -8.98 -2.99 -9.84
N PHE A 88 -10.15 -2.69 -10.41
CA PHE A 88 -10.46 -1.36 -10.94
C PHE A 88 -10.60 -0.30 -9.85
N ASP A 89 -11.32 -0.57 -8.76
CA ASP A 89 -11.44 0.36 -7.63
C ASP A 89 -10.06 0.63 -6.99
N GLY A 90 -9.27 -0.44 -6.80
CA GLY A 90 -7.89 -0.33 -6.34
C GLY A 90 -7.03 0.54 -7.27
N ALA A 91 -7.17 0.36 -8.59
CA ALA A 91 -6.45 1.14 -9.58
C ALA A 91 -6.81 2.64 -9.54
N VAL A 92 -8.07 2.98 -9.29
CA VAL A 92 -8.53 4.37 -9.17
C VAL A 92 -8.07 5.03 -7.86
N ASN A 93 -7.94 4.25 -6.79
CA ASN A 93 -7.55 4.76 -5.47
C ASN A 93 -6.02 4.85 -5.28
N SER A 94 -5.28 3.83 -5.72
CA SER A 94 -3.83 3.67 -5.47
C SER A 94 -2.98 3.58 -6.74
N GLY A 95 -3.61 3.58 -7.92
CA GLY A 95 -2.94 3.50 -9.21
C GLY A 95 -2.97 2.09 -9.82
N PRO A 96 -3.05 1.97 -11.17
CA PRO A 96 -3.18 0.67 -11.84
C PRO A 96 -2.08 -0.34 -11.50
N LYS A 97 -0.82 0.10 -11.56
CA LYS A 97 0.34 -0.78 -11.30
C LYS A 97 0.27 -1.40 -9.91
N GLN A 98 -0.08 -0.60 -8.90
CA GLN A 98 -0.17 -1.07 -7.52
C GLN A 98 -1.33 -2.06 -7.35
N SER A 99 -2.48 -1.79 -7.95
CA SER A 99 -3.62 -2.70 -7.89
C SER A 99 -3.36 -4.04 -8.59
N ILE A 100 -2.59 -4.02 -9.69
CA ILE A 100 -2.18 -5.24 -10.38
C ILE A 100 -1.19 -6.05 -9.52
N LYS A 101 -0.26 -5.40 -8.80
CA LYS A 101 0.63 -6.10 -7.87
C LYS A 101 -0.15 -6.84 -6.79
N TRP A 102 -1.22 -6.23 -6.25
CA TRP A 102 -2.09 -6.92 -5.29
C TRP A 102 -2.73 -8.17 -5.89
N LEU A 103 -3.25 -8.09 -7.12
CA LEU A 103 -3.75 -9.25 -7.85
C LEU A 103 -2.66 -10.33 -8.01
N GLN A 104 -1.49 -9.97 -8.53
CA GLN A 104 -0.39 -10.90 -8.76
C GLN A 104 0.04 -11.63 -7.48
N ARG A 105 0.08 -10.93 -6.34
CA ARG A 105 0.39 -11.56 -5.04
C ARG A 105 -0.77 -12.39 -4.50
N ALA A 106 -2.00 -11.95 -4.69
CA ALA A 106 -3.21 -12.68 -4.28
C ALA A 106 -3.41 -13.99 -5.05
N LEU A 107 -2.85 -14.12 -6.25
CA LEU A 107 -2.80 -15.37 -7.01
C LEU A 107 -1.88 -16.43 -6.34
N GLY A 108 -1.00 -16.02 -5.43
CA GLY A 108 -0.25 -16.90 -4.55
C GLY A 108 0.53 -17.98 -5.30
N SER A 109 0.37 -19.24 -4.86
CA SER A 109 1.04 -20.39 -5.46
C SER A 109 0.55 -20.75 -6.87
N ALA A 110 -0.48 -20.12 -7.43
CA ALA A 110 -0.81 -20.26 -8.85
C ALA A 110 0.06 -19.36 -9.74
N TYR A 111 0.59 -18.26 -9.18
CA TYR A 111 1.39 -17.30 -9.93
C TYR A 111 2.85 -17.74 -10.05
N ARG A 112 3.37 -17.68 -11.28
CA ARG A 112 4.76 -18.05 -11.63
C ARG A 112 5.55 -16.91 -12.27
N GLY A 113 4.94 -15.73 -12.35
CA GLY A 113 5.55 -14.53 -12.93
C GLY A 113 6.19 -13.63 -11.88
N GLN A 114 6.72 -12.49 -12.34
CA GLN A 114 7.22 -11.43 -11.48
C GLN A 114 6.08 -10.55 -10.96
N ILE A 115 6.21 -10.00 -9.75
CA ILE A 115 5.27 -9.02 -9.19
C ILE A 115 5.61 -7.62 -9.73
N ASP A 116 5.36 -7.41 -11.02
CA ASP A 116 5.77 -6.22 -11.76
C ASP A 116 4.64 -5.18 -11.94
N GLY A 117 3.40 -5.54 -11.59
CA GLY A 117 2.23 -4.71 -11.82
C GLY A 117 1.80 -4.64 -13.30
N VAL A 118 2.16 -5.64 -14.11
CA VAL A 118 1.79 -5.77 -15.52
C VAL A 118 1.02 -7.09 -15.73
N ILE A 119 -0.21 -7.01 -16.24
CA ILE A 119 -0.97 -8.22 -16.54
C ILE A 119 -0.43 -8.85 -17.82
N GLY A 120 0.30 -9.96 -17.68
CA GLY A 120 0.88 -10.74 -18.78
C GLY A 120 0.27 -12.13 -18.91
N LEU A 121 0.87 -12.97 -19.75
CA LEU A 121 0.46 -14.37 -19.92
C LEU A 121 0.50 -15.15 -18.60
N ALA A 122 1.52 -14.92 -17.76
CA ALA A 122 1.61 -15.55 -16.44
C ALA A 122 0.44 -15.18 -15.51
N THR A 123 -0.06 -13.94 -15.60
CA THR A 123 -1.21 -13.51 -14.80
C THR A 123 -2.49 -14.17 -15.29
N PHE A 124 -2.69 -14.27 -16.61
CA PHE A 124 -3.84 -14.96 -17.17
C PHE A 124 -3.83 -16.46 -16.89
N ALA A 125 -2.69 -17.13 -17.06
CA ALA A 125 -2.57 -18.56 -16.75
C ALA A 125 -2.87 -18.85 -15.27
N ALA A 126 -2.41 -17.98 -14.36
CA ALA A 126 -2.70 -18.12 -12.94
C ALA A 126 -4.18 -17.82 -12.62
N LEU A 127 -4.82 -16.86 -13.31
CA LEU A 127 -6.26 -16.59 -13.16
C LEU A 127 -7.12 -17.75 -13.66
N GLU A 128 -6.75 -18.37 -14.79
CA GLU A 128 -7.46 -19.55 -15.33
C GLU A 128 -7.41 -20.75 -14.37
N ALA A 129 -6.38 -20.84 -13.54
CA ALA A 129 -6.24 -21.87 -12.51
C ALA A 129 -6.99 -21.57 -11.20
N VAL A 130 -7.63 -20.40 -11.07
CA VAL A 130 -8.43 -20.05 -9.89
C VAL A 130 -9.87 -20.45 -10.12
N GLU A 131 -10.36 -21.39 -9.32
CA GLU A 131 -11.77 -21.79 -9.32
C GLU A 131 -12.64 -20.89 -8.43
N ASP A 132 -12.10 -20.48 -7.28
CA ASP A 132 -12.79 -19.66 -6.28
C ASP A 132 -12.41 -18.18 -6.39
N HIS A 133 -13.22 -17.44 -7.15
CA HIS A 133 -13.06 -15.99 -7.31
C HIS A 133 -13.38 -15.21 -6.03
N ASP A 134 -14.23 -15.73 -5.16
CA ASP A 134 -14.58 -15.10 -3.89
C ASP A 134 -13.38 -15.06 -2.94
N ALA A 135 -12.69 -16.19 -2.82
CA ALA A 135 -11.44 -16.27 -2.07
C ALA A 135 -10.33 -15.44 -2.71
N LEU A 136 -10.27 -15.33 -4.04
CA LEU A 136 -9.33 -14.44 -4.71
C LEU A 136 -9.61 -12.96 -4.38
N ILE A 137 -10.88 -12.55 -4.44
CA ILE A 137 -11.32 -11.20 -4.07
C ILE A 137 -10.93 -10.88 -2.62
N ASP A 138 -11.14 -11.81 -1.69
CA ASP A 138 -10.71 -11.65 -0.31
C ASP A 138 -9.21 -11.37 -0.21
N ARG A 139 -8.38 -12.19 -0.87
CA ARG A 139 -6.92 -12.03 -0.85
C ARG A 139 -6.47 -10.70 -1.46
N ILE A 140 -7.11 -10.24 -2.54
CA ILE A 140 -6.79 -8.92 -3.14
C ILE A 140 -7.13 -7.79 -2.15
N CYS A 141 -8.32 -7.84 -1.54
CA CYS A 141 -8.75 -6.85 -0.56
C CYS A 141 -7.88 -6.87 0.70
N ASP A 142 -7.45 -8.04 1.17
CA ASP A 142 -6.53 -8.17 2.29
C ASP A 142 -5.16 -7.56 1.97
N ARG A 143 -4.63 -7.82 0.76
CA ARG A 143 -3.36 -7.22 0.32
C ARG A 143 -3.45 -5.70 0.24
N ARG A 144 -4.57 -5.18 -0.27
CA ARG A 144 -4.85 -3.74 -0.24
C ARG A 144 -4.89 -3.20 1.19
N MET A 145 -5.52 -3.88 2.14
CA MET A 145 -5.56 -3.43 3.54
C MET A 145 -4.18 -3.42 4.20
N VAL A 146 -3.32 -4.39 3.89
CA VAL A 146 -1.92 -4.42 4.35
C VAL A 146 -1.18 -3.18 3.84
N TYR A 147 -1.31 -2.87 2.54
CA TYR A 147 -0.73 -1.67 1.94
C TYR A 147 -1.25 -0.37 2.57
N LEU A 148 -2.57 -0.24 2.75
CA LEU A 148 -3.17 0.99 3.29
C LEU A 148 -2.70 1.28 4.72
N ARG A 149 -2.52 0.24 5.54
CA ARG A 149 -1.97 0.36 6.90
C ARG A 149 -0.52 0.84 6.92
N ALA A 150 0.22 0.66 5.82
CA ALA A 150 1.60 1.08 5.65
C ALA A 150 1.77 2.53 5.20
N LEU A 151 0.68 3.29 5.04
CA LEU A 151 0.72 4.71 4.66
C LEU A 151 0.83 5.63 5.89
N ASP A 152 1.56 6.74 5.77
CA ASP A 152 1.77 7.73 6.84
C ASP A 152 0.44 8.30 7.35
N MET A 153 -0.48 8.50 6.42
CA MET A 153 -1.81 9.08 6.63
C MET A 153 -2.86 8.08 7.16
N TRP A 154 -2.48 6.83 7.43
CA TRP A 154 -3.42 5.80 7.92
C TRP A 154 -4.22 6.24 9.15
N SER A 155 -3.60 6.88 10.14
CA SER A 155 -4.28 7.33 11.36
C SER A 155 -5.46 8.29 11.11
N TYR A 156 -5.41 9.06 10.01
CA TYR A 156 -6.45 10.03 9.65
C TYR A 156 -7.57 9.39 8.82
N PHE A 157 -7.25 8.44 7.94
CA PHE A 157 -8.19 7.92 6.92
C PHE A 157 -8.57 6.44 7.09
N ALA A 158 -8.04 5.74 8.11
CA ALA A 158 -8.28 4.32 8.35
C ALA A 158 -9.75 3.92 8.27
N GLY A 159 -10.65 4.70 8.87
CA GLY A 159 -12.08 4.43 8.88
C GLY A 159 -12.71 4.46 7.49
N GLY A 160 -12.42 5.50 6.70
CA GLY A 160 -12.95 5.66 5.34
C GLY A 160 -12.44 4.57 4.40
N TRP A 161 -11.13 4.33 4.42
CA TRP A 161 -10.51 3.29 3.60
C TRP A 161 -10.98 1.88 3.96
N THR A 162 -11.07 1.55 5.26
CA THR A 162 -11.55 0.23 5.69
C THR A 162 -12.97 -0.01 5.20
N ARG A 163 -13.87 0.97 5.38
CA ARG A 163 -15.26 0.88 4.92
C ARG A 163 -15.35 0.72 3.39
N ARG A 164 -14.54 1.47 2.62
CA ARG A 164 -14.49 1.32 1.15
C ARG A 164 -14.04 -0.06 0.75
N VAL A 165 -12.95 -0.57 1.31
CA VAL A 165 -12.44 -1.91 0.96
C VAL A 165 -13.45 -2.99 1.33
N GLN A 166 -14.15 -2.87 2.45
CA GLN A 166 -15.21 -3.80 2.83
C GLN A 166 -16.40 -3.75 1.87
N ASN A 167 -16.86 -2.56 1.46
CA ASN A 167 -17.94 -2.43 0.48
C ASN A 167 -17.52 -2.97 -0.90
N VAL A 168 -16.29 -2.67 -1.33
CA VAL A 168 -15.72 -3.18 -2.59
C VAL A 168 -15.61 -4.70 -2.57
N ARG A 169 -15.16 -5.29 -1.45
CA ARG A 169 -15.12 -6.74 -1.25
C ARG A 169 -16.50 -7.37 -1.42
N ALA A 170 -17.49 -6.86 -0.68
CA ALA A 170 -18.85 -7.39 -0.73
C ALA A 170 -19.46 -7.26 -2.14
N ALA A 171 -19.30 -6.10 -2.78
CA ALA A 171 -19.81 -5.87 -4.13
C ALA A 171 -19.08 -6.71 -5.19
N GLY A 172 -17.76 -6.91 -5.06
CA GLY A 172 -16.99 -7.77 -5.95
C GLY A 172 -17.49 -9.21 -5.93
N LYS A 173 -17.70 -9.77 -4.74
CA LYS A 173 -18.26 -11.12 -4.56
C LYS A 173 -19.68 -11.23 -5.12
N ALA A 174 -20.55 -10.28 -4.78
CA ALA A 174 -21.90 -10.23 -5.33
C ALA A 174 -21.90 -10.13 -6.88
N MET A 175 -20.93 -9.44 -7.48
CA MET A 175 -20.79 -9.40 -8.94
C MET A 175 -20.30 -10.72 -9.52
N ALA A 176 -19.37 -11.41 -8.85
CA ALA A 176 -18.87 -12.72 -9.27
C ALA A 176 -20.00 -13.78 -9.26
N ASP A 177 -20.93 -13.70 -8.30
CA ASP A 177 -22.10 -14.57 -8.17
C ASP A 177 -23.33 -14.11 -8.99
N GLU A 178 -23.18 -13.13 -9.88
CA GLU A 178 -24.29 -12.51 -10.65
C GLU A 178 -25.39 -11.84 -9.80
N ARG A 179 -25.19 -11.70 -8.48
CA ARG A 179 -26.08 -11.03 -7.50
C ARG A 179 -25.78 -9.54 -7.31
N LYS A 180 -25.31 -8.86 -8.36
CA LYS A 180 -24.75 -7.49 -8.29
C LYS A 180 -25.66 -6.45 -7.63
N ASP A 181 -26.98 -6.62 -7.70
CA ASP A 181 -27.96 -5.64 -7.20
C ASP A 181 -28.18 -5.73 -5.67
N GLU A 182 -27.62 -6.75 -5.01
CA GLU A 182 -27.75 -6.94 -3.55
C GLU A 182 -26.86 -6.00 -2.73
N VAL A 183 -25.77 -5.48 -3.32
CA VAL A 183 -24.84 -4.59 -2.63
C VAL A 183 -24.92 -3.20 -3.22
N ALA A 184 -25.47 -2.27 -2.45
CA ALA A 184 -25.60 -0.87 -2.84
C ALA A 184 -24.22 -0.19 -2.97
N ALA A 185 -24.09 0.65 -3.99
CA ALA A 185 -22.98 1.58 -4.12
C ALA A 185 -23.21 2.75 -3.16
N VAL A 186 -22.50 2.76 -2.02
CA VAL A 186 -22.70 3.75 -0.96
C VAL A 186 -21.53 4.72 -0.90
N HIS A 187 -21.84 6.02 -0.80
CA HIS A 187 -20.82 7.04 -0.58
C HIS A 187 -20.28 6.93 0.84
N ILE A 188 -18.96 6.86 0.96
CA ILE A 188 -18.28 6.65 2.23
C ILE A 188 -17.38 7.87 2.44
N ALA A 189 -17.77 8.75 3.34
CA ALA A 189 -16.98 9.93 3.66
C ALA A 189 -15.57 9.55 4.16
N GLY A 190 -14.55 10.25 3.64
CA GLY A 190 -13.14 10.03 3.92
C GLY A 190 -12.52 8.88 3.11
N ALA A 191 -13.26 8.27 2.17
CA ALA A 191 -12.77 7.19 1.31
C ALA A 191 -12.30 7.67 -0.07
N GLU A 192 -12.54 8.93 -0.39
CA GLU A 192 -12.12 9.64 -1.60
C GLU A 192 -10.60 9.88 -1.64
N THR A 193 -9.95 9.95 -0.48
CA THR A 193 -8.52 10.24 -0.38
C THR A 193 -7.71 9.17 -1.08
N LYS A 194 -6.87 9.61 -2.04
CA LYS A 194 -5.99 8.73 -2.80
C LYS A 194 -4.92 8.16 -1.87
N ALA A 195 -4.55 6.92 -2.14
CA ALA A 195 -3.63 6.14 -1.32
C ALA A 195 -2.43 5.77 -2.17
N ARG A 196 -1.54 6.75 -2.43
CA ARG A 196 -0.43 6.57 -3.36
C ARG A 196 0.80 6.03 -2.64
N ILE A 197 1.71 5.44 -3.40
CA ILE A 197 2.96 4.90 -2.87
C ILE A 197 3.86 6.01 -2.32
N GLU A 198 3.69 7.24 -2.83
CA GLU A 198 4.38 8.43 -2.34
C GLU A 198 4.02 8.77 -0.88
N ASP A 199 2.86 8.31 -0.39
CA ASP A 199 2.36 8.53 0.98
C ASP A 199 2.77 7.41 1.94
N ALA A 200 3.68 6.53 1.54
CA ALA A 200 4.14 5.41 2.33
C ALA A 200 4.96 5.85 3.55
N ARG A 201 4.76 5.15 4.69
CA ARG A 201 5.56 5.36 5.89
C ARG A 201 7.04 5.18 5.59
N LYS A 202 7.88 5.92 6.31
CA LYS A 202 9.33 5.71 6.29
C LYS A 202 9.71 4.62 7.29
N ALA A 203 10.63 3.74 6.89
CA ALA A 203 11.19 2.76 7.80
C ALA A 203 11.91 3.47 8.98
N PRO A 204 11.84 2.92 10.20
CA PRO A 204 12.55 3.49 11.35
C PRO A 204 14.07 3.49 11.10
N SER A 205 14.72 4.61 11.45
CA SER A 205 16.18 4.72 11.33
C SER A 205 16.88 3.80 12.32
N LYS A 206 17.92 3.10 11.86
CA LYS A 206 18.77 2.24 12.72
C LYS A 206 19.88 3.02 13.42
N ALA A 207 20.08 4.30 13.08
CA ALA A 207 21.16 5.14 13.62
C ALA A 207 21.20 5.22 15.15
N PRO A 208 20.07 5.32 15.89
CA PRO A 208 20.11 5.31 17.36
C PRO A 208 20.67 4.01 17.94
N ALA A 209 20.38 2.85 17.32
CA ALA A 209 20.97 1.58 17.71
C ALA A 209 22.45 1.50 17.36
N ASP A 210 22.85 2.02 16.20
CA ASP A 210 24.25 2.03 15.77
C ASP A 210 25.12 2.91 16.68
N ALA A 211 24.56 4.03 17.15
CA ALA A 211 25.16 4.87 18.18
C ALA A 211 25.23 4.18 19.54
N ALA A 212 24.14 3.54 19.99
CA ALA A 212 24.09 2.82 21.26
C ALA A 212 25.00 1.59 21.32
N THR A 213 25.34 1.02 20.17
CA THR A 213 26.22 -0.15 20.04
C THR A 213 27.67 0.20 19.66
N GLY A 214 27.98 1.50 19.51
CA GLY A 214 29.35 1.97 19.28
C GLY A 214 30.01 1.39 18.03
N GLY A 215 29.31 1.35 16.89
CA GLY A 215 29.88 0.98 15.58
C GLY A 215 30.56 -0.40 15.46
N GLY A 216 30.52 -1.24 16.50
CA GLY A 216 31.48 -2.33 16.69
C GLY A 216 30.94 -3.56 17.41
N ILE A 217 29.62 -3.79 17.45
CA ILE A 217 29.10 -5.10 17.84
C ILE A 217 29.17 -6.01 16.61
N GLY A 218 30.30 -6.70 16.47
CA GLY A 218 30.41 -7.91 15.66
C GLY A 218 29.45 -9.00 16.13
N ALA A 219 29.41 -10.12 15.40
CA ALA A 219 28.37 -11.18 15.41
C ALA A 219 27.99 -11.87 16.76
N GLY A 220 28.43 -11.40 17.93
CA GLY A 220 28.27 -12.07 19.23
C GLY A 220 26.90 -11.93 19.91
N GLY A 221 26.01 -11.05 19.44
CA GLY A 221 24.68 -10.86 20.05
C GLY A 221 24.73 -10.48 21.54
N ILE A 222 23.63 -10.69 22.26
CA ILE A 222 23.49 -10.36 23.70
C ILE A 222 24.56 -11.08 24.55
N ALA A 223 24.91 -12.31 24.19
CA ALA A 223 25.93 -13.11 24.88
C ALA A 223 27.33 -12.49 24.76
N GLY A 224 27.72 -12.03 23.58
CA GLY A 224 29.00 -11.35 23.36
C GLY A 224 29.09 -10.01 24.11
N THR A 225 27.99 -9.26 24.20
CA THR A 225 27.94 -8.03 25.00
C THR A 225 28.11 -8.32 26.49
N LEU A 226 27.39 -9.31 27.03
CA LEU A 226 27.51 -9.73 28.43
C LEU A 226 28.93 -10.20 28.77
N GLN A 227 29.54 -10.99 27.88
CA GLN A 227 30.90 -11.46 28.05
C GLN A 227 31.91 -10.30 28.03
N SER A 228 31.76 -9.34 27.11
CA SER A 228 32.61 -8.15 27.09
C SER A 228 32.50 -7.28 28.36
N LEU A 229 31.29 -7.16 28.92
CA LEU A 229 31.06 -6.45 30.17
C LEU A 229 31.73 -7.18 31.34
N GLN A 230 31.62 -8.51 31.38
CA GLN A 230 32.27 -9.33 32.39
C GLN A 230 33.81 -9.18 32.31
N GLU A 231 34.39 -9.24 31.12
CA GLU A 231 35.83 -9.07 30.89
C GLU A 231 36.32 -7.66 31.27
N GLN A 232 35.55 -6.61 31.00
CA GLN A 232 35.91 -5.23 31.39
C GLN A 232 35.82 -4.98 32.89
N LEU A 233 34.90 -5.66 33.58
CA LEU A 233 34.69 -5.49 35.03
C LEU A 233 35.69 -6.28 35.88
N THR A 234 36.30 -7.34 35.32
CA THR A 234 37.20 -8.25 36.06
C THR A 234 38.48 -7.56 36.61
N PRO A 235 39.17 -6.66 35.89
CA PRO A 235 40.39 -6.01 36.38
C PRO A 235 40.14 -4.90 37.41
N LEU A 236 38.89 -4.42 37.52
CA LEU A 236 38.53 -3.23 38.32
C LEU A 236 38.25 -3.55 39.79
N SER A 237 38.24 -4.83 40.17
CA SER A 237 38.05 -5.27 41.55
C SER A 237 39.20 -4.90 42.50
N VAL A 238 40.24 -4.21 42.01
CA VAL A 238 41.46 -3.83 42.74
C VAL A 238 41.58 -2.30 42.93
N ALA A 239 40.64 -1.50 42.41
CA ALA A 239 40.63 -0.03 42.56
C ALA A 239 39.86 0.42 43.81
N GLY A 240 40.13 1.65 44.30
CA GLY A 240 39.45 2.22 45.48
C GLY A 240 37.93 2.35 45.29
N ASP A 241 37.17 2.17 46.38
CA ASP A 241 35.71 1.96 46.40
C ASP A 241 34.88 2.92 45.51
N TRP A 242 35.23 4.21 45.48
CA TRP A 242 34.47 5.21 44.72
C TRP A 242 34.71 5.09 43.20
N ILE A 243 35.93 4.79 42.76
CA ILE A 243 36.29 4.58 41.35
C ILE A 243 35.59 3.32 40.84
N THR A 244 35.68 2.24 41.61
CA THR A 244 35.04 0.96 41.30
C THR A 244 33.53 1.14 41.13
N THR A 245 32.88 1.87 42.05
CA THR A 245 31.44 2.16 41.96
C THR A 245 31.09 2.95 40.70
N THR A 246 31.82 4.02 40.38
CA THR A 246 31.56 4.84 39.18
C THR A 246 31.72 4.03 37.90
N VAL A 247 32.79 3.24 37.78
CA VAL A 247 33.04 2.46 36.56
C VAL A 247 32.04 1.32 36.41
N VAL A 248 31.65 0.65 37.49
CA VAL A 248 30.58 -0.36 37.46
C VAL A 248 29.26 0.25 36.99
N VAL A 249 28.85 1.41 37.51
CA VAL A 249 27.63 2.09 37.08
C VAL A 249 27.68 2.47 35.59
N LEU A 250 28.81 2.98 35.12
CA LEU A 250 29.00 3.32 33.71
C LEU A 250 28.96 2.07 32.81
N ALA A 251 29.61 0.98 33.21
CA ALA A 251 29.60 -0.28 32.48
C ALA A 251 28.19 -0.89 32.41
N LEU A 252 27.45 -0.89 33.52
CA LEU A 252 26.07 -1.36 33.55
C LEU A 252 25.16 -0.50 32.67
N THR A 253 25.33 0.82 32.70
CA THR A 253 24.56 1.74 31.86
C THR A 253 24.88 1.54 30.38
N GLY A 254 26.16 1.40 30.03
CA GLY A 254 26.60 1.06 28.67
C GLY A 254 26.04 -0.30 28.20
N GLY A 255 26.02 -1.30 29.09
CA GLY A 255 25.42 -2.60 28.83
C GLY A 255 23.92 -2.54 28.55
N VAL A 256 23.16 -1.78 29.35
CA VAL A 256 21.72 -1.58 29.14
C VAL A 256 21.46 -0.85 27.81
N LEU A 257 22.24 0.19 27.50
CA LEU A 257 22.13 0.91 26.22
C LEU A 257 22.44 -0.01 25.03
N ALA A 258 23.47 -0.85 25.12
CA ALA A 258 23.83 -1.81 24.07
C ALA A 258 22.73 -2.86 23.85
N ILE A 259 22.18 -3.45 24.93
CA ILE A 259 21.07 -4.41 24.85
C ILE A 259 19.83 -3.74 24.25
N GLY A 260 19.49 -2.54 24.70
CA GLY A 260 18.39 -1.74 24.15
C GLY A 260 18.60 -1.44 22.66
N GLY A 261 19.83 -1.09 22.26
CA GLY A 261 20.21 -0.87 20.87
C GLY A 261 20.05 -2.13 20.00
N ILE A 262 20.49 -3.30 20.48
CA ILE A 262 20.30 -4.58 19.77
C ILE A 262 18.81 -4.89 19.60
N GLY A 263 18.02 -4.76 20.67
CA GLY A 263 16.57 -4.97 20.64
C GLY A 263 15.87 -4.03 19.66
N TYR A 264 16.22 -2.74 19.70
CA TYR A 264 15.70 -1.74 18.77
C TYR A 264 16.09 -2.03 17.32
N ARG A 265 17.33 -2.42 17.04
CA ARG A 265 17.79 -2.77 15.69
C ARG A 265 17.03 -3.98 15.13
N TYR A 266 16.77 -4.99 15.96
CA TYR A 266 15.96 -6.15 15.57
C TYR A 266 14.53 -5.74 15.24
N TRP A 267 13.90 -4.93 16.10
CA TRP A 267 12.57 -4.37 15.86
C TRP A 267 12.54 -3.54 14.57
N ALA A 268 13.48 -2.61 14.37
CA ALA A 268 13.55 -1.75 13.20
C ALA A 268 13.74 -2.54 11.90
N LYS A 269 14.56 -3.60 11.91
CA LYS A 269 14.74 -4.51 10.76
C LYS A 269 13.44 -5.27 10.45
N ARG A 270 12.71 -5.74 11.47
CA ARG A 270 11.43 -6.42 11.28
C ARG A 270 10.37 -5.48 10.73
N GLU A 271 10.31 -4.25 11.22
CA GLU A 271 9.39 -3.22 10.75
C GLU A 271 9.69 -2.83 9.30
N GLU A 272 10.96 -2.62 8.94
CA GLU A 272 11.40 -2.37 7.57
C GLU A 272 11.00 -3.51 6.62
N ALA A 273 11.21 -4.77 7.02
CA ALA A 273 10.81 -5.92 6.21
C ALA A 273 9.28 -6.00 6.04
N GLY A 274 8.51 -5.75 7.10
CA GLY A 274 7.05 -5.71 7.05
C GLY A 274 6.53 -4.59 6.15
N LEU A 275 7.15 -3.42 6.22
CA LEU A 275 6.83 -2.28 5.37
C LEU A 275 7.18 -2.56 3.91
N ALA A 276 8.34 -3.14 3.64
CA ALA A 276 8.76 -3.47 2.29
C ALA A 276 7.86 -4.54 1.65
N ASP A 277 7.40 -5.53 2.42
CA ASP A 277 6.35 -6.45 1.96
C ASP A 277 5.05 -5.69 1.67
N ALA A 278 4.54 -4.91 2.62
CA ALA A 278 3.27 -4.20 2.48
C ALA A 278 3.22 -3.25 1.27
N LEU A 279 4.35 -2.61 0.95
CA LEU A 279 4.50 -1.68 -0.17
C LEU A 279 4.87 -2.36 -1.49
N ASP A 280 4.94 -3.70 -1.50
CA ASP A 280 5.36 -4.51 -2.65
C ASP A 280 6.69 -4.02 -3.25
N ALA A 281 7.61 -3.65 -2.36
CA ALA A 281 8.96 -3.15 -2.65
C ALA A 281 10.03 -4.25 -2.57
N VAL A 282 9.68 -5.43 -2.02
CA VAL A 282 10.54 -6.62 -2.01
C VAL A 282 10.26 -7.44 -3.28
N PRO A 283 11.29 -7.75 -4.11
CA PRO A 283 11.15 -8.76 -5.16
C PRO A 283 10.79 -10.11 -4.53
N ALA A 284 9.83 -10.82 -5.13
CA ALA A 284 9.43 -12.16 -4.69
C ALA A 284 10.57 -13.17 -4.85
#